data_AF-A0A259K1X7-F1
#
_entry.id   AF-A0A259K1X7-F1
#
_cell.length_a   1.000
_cell.length_b   1.000
_cell.length_c   1.000
_cell.angle_alpha   90.00
_cell.angle_beta   90.00
_cell.angle_gamma   90.00
#
_symmetry.space_group_name_H-M   'P 1'
#
loop_
_entity.id
_entity.type
_entity.pdbx_description
1 polymer ?
#
loop_
_entity_poly.entity_id
_entity_poly.type
_entity_poly.pdbx_seq_one_letter_code
_entity_poly.pdbx_strand_id
1 'polypeptide(L)'
;MKKILLTLAAASLAAGATAAQPGVEISRAVFIERKAAVAPGRMALSLEPATTLKRGDVVVLMLEWTAPGRPDAFVVSSRVPRDLAFRRSGGMNPQVSTDGGKSWGELGTLRIGQRKATPEDVTHLRWHVSDTEAALGRGTMTYSAIVR
;
A
#
# COMPACT_ATOMS: atom_id res chain seq x y z
N MET A 1 -30.39 -72.12 -12.45
CA MET A 1 -29.30 -71.38 -11.77
C MET A 1 -28.97 -70.14 -12.60
N LYS A 2 -29.39 -68.95 -12.15
CA LYS A 2 -29.27 -67.68 -12.90
C LYS A 2 -27.89 -67.06 -12.63
N LYS A 3 -27.09 -66.81 -13.67
CA LYS A 3 -25.84 -66.05 -13.57
C LYS A 3 -26.17 -64.56 -13.74
N ILE A 4 -25.96 -63.76 -12.71
CA ILE A 4 -26.10 -62.30 -12.77
C ILE A 4 -24.73 -61.73 -13.11
N LEU A 5 -24.60 -61.11 -14.29
CA LEU A 5 -23.46 -60.25 -14.64
C LEU A 5 -23.66 -58.90 -13.95
N LEU A 6 -22.65 -58.47 -13.17
CA LEU A 6 -22.57 -57.11 -12.63
C LEU A 6 -21.61 -56.30 -13.49
N THR A 7 -22.13 -55.34 -14.24
CA THR A 7 -21.35 -54.36 -15.01
C THR A 7 -20.99 -53.20 -14.08
N LEU A 8 -19.70 -53.05 -13.75
CA LEU A 8 -19.21 -51.98 -12.89
C LEU A 8 -18.88 -50.74 -13.75
N ALA A 9 -19.67 -49.68 -13.64
CA ALA A 9 -19.41 -48.40 -14.29
C ALA A 9 -18.46 -47.57 -13.42
N ALA A 10 -17.25 -47.32 -13.91
CA ALA A 10 -16.28 -46.43 -13.27
C ALA A 10 -16.55 -44.97 -13.69
N ALA A 11 -17.13 -44.17 -12.79
CA ALA A 11 -17.24 -42.73 -12.95
C ALA A 11 -15.93 -42.07 -12.49
N SER A 12 -15.10 -41.62 -13.43
CA SER A 12 -13.91 -40.83 -13.16
C SER A 12 -14.31 -39.40 -12.78
N LEU A 13 -14.15 -39.03 -11.50
CA LEU A 13 -14.19 -37.63 -11.08
C LEU A 13 -12.94 -36.93 -11.61
N ALA A 14 -13.10 -36.07 -12.61
CA ALA A 14 -12.06 -35.14 -13.02
C ALA A 14 -11.86 -34.09 -11.91
N ALA A 15 -10.77 -34.21 -11.16
CA ALA A 15 -10.35 -33.17 -10.22
C ALA A 15 -9.84 -31.97 -11.04
N GLY A 16 -10.62 -30.90 -11.10
CA GLY A 16 -10.18 -29.64 -11.68
C GLY A 16 -9.05 -29.04 -10.86
N ALA A 17 -7.88 -28.84 -11.47
CA ALA A 17 -6.79 -28.11 -10.84
C ALA A 17 -7.16 -26.62 -10.74
N THR A 18 -7.39 -26.12 -9.52
CA THR A 18 -7.44 -24.68 -9.27
C THR A 18 -6.02 -24.13 -9.39
N ALA A 19 -5.74 -23.40 -10.47
CA ALA A 19 -4.53 -22.60 -10.58
C ALA A 19 -4.61 -21.42 -9.59
N ALA A 20 -3.62 -21.32 -8.70
CA ALA A 20 -3.48 -20.17 -7.83
C ALA A 20 -3.22 -18.92 -8.69
N GLN A 21 -4.13 -17.96 -8.64
CA GLN A 21 -3.93 -16.66 -9.31
C GLN A 21 -2.74 -15.96 -8.64
N PRO A 22 -1.82 -15.35 -9.42
CA PRO A 22 -0.70 -14.63 -8.83
C PRO A 22 -1.23 -13.47 -7.97
N GLY A 23 -1.02 -13.58 -6.66
CA GLY A 23 -1.44 -12.60 -5.67
C GLY A 23 -0.47 -11.42 -5.61
N VAL A 24 -0.94 -10.29 -5.10
CA VAL A 24 -0.09 -9.17 -4.70
C VAL A 24 0.21 -9.31 -3.20
N GLU A 25 1.48 -9.44 -2.86
CA GLU A 25 1.95 -9.39 -1.47
C GLU A 25 2.38 -7.96 -1.13
N ILE A 26 2.11 -7.52 0.11
CA ILE A 26 2.48 -6.17 0.57
C ILE A 26 3.17 -6.26 1.94
N SER A 27 4.40 -5.76 2.04
CA SER A 27 5.12 -5.53 3.28
C SER A 27 5.01 -4.06 3.70
N ARG A 28 5.19 -3.77 5.00
CA ARG A 28 5.11 -2.41 5.55
C ARG A 28 6.22 -2.16 6.55
N ALA A 29 6.83 -0.99 6.48
CA ALA A 29 7.81 -0.51 7.44
C ALA A 29 7.58 0.96 7.79
N VAL A 30 7.99 1.35 8.99
CA VAL A 30 7.93 2.73 9.46
C VAL A 30 9.31 3.15 9.94
N PHE A 31 9.76 4.30 9.45
CA PHE A 31 11.04 4.90 9.80
C PHE A 31 10.79 6.27 10.42
N ILE A 32 11.67 6.72 11.32
CA ILE A 32 11.65 8.07 11.89
C ILE A 32 12.77 8.88 11.22
N GLU A 33 12.47 10.11 10.82
CA GLU A 33 13.48 11.08 10.40
C GLU A 33 14.21 11.63 11.64
N ARG A 34 15.52 11.44 11.71
CA ARG A 34 16.38 12.02 12.75
C ARG A 34 17.29 13.07 12.14
N LYS A 35 17.37 14.22 12.80
CA LYS A 35 18.32 15.28 12.45
C LYS A 35 19.52 15.17 13.38
N ALA A 36 20.69 14.89 12.83
CA ALA A 36 21.94 14.85 13.58
C ALA A 36 22.92 15.89 13.02
N ALA A 37 23.64 16.58 13.90
CA ALA A 37 24.77 17.40 13.50
C ALA A 37 25.88 16.46 13.03
N VAL A 38 26.30 16.60 11.77
CA VAL A 38 27.40 15.81 11.18
C VAL A 38 28.69 16.62 11.09
N ALA A 39 28.59 17.95 11.17
CA ALA A 39 29.70 18.90 11.30
C ALA A 39 29.16 20.25 11.81
N PRO A 40 30.01 21.20 12.26
CA PRO A 40 29.57 22.55 12.61
C PRO A 40 28.79 23.21 11.47
N GLY A 41 27.55 23.62 11.74
CA GLY A 41 26.64 24.20 10.74
C GLY A 41 26.05 23.23 9.72
N ARG A 42 26.33 21.92 9.81
CA ARG A 42 25.80 20.89 8.89
C ARG A 42 24.98 19.84 9.65
N MET A 43 23.70 19.79 9.31
CA MET A 43 22.78 18.75 9.78
C MET A 43 22.58 17.70 8.69
N ALA A 44 22.56 16.42 9.05
CA ALA A 44 22.12 15.35 8.18
C ALA A 44 20.76 14.82 8.65
N LEU A 45 19.96 14.36 7.68
CA LEU A 45 18.76 13.58 7.92
C LEU A 45 19.13 12.10 7.79
N SER A 46 18.90 11.32 8.84
CA SER A 46 18.95 9.86 8.80
C SER A 46 17.54 9.28 8.94
N LEU A 47 17.32 8.11 8.35
CA LEU A 47 16.13 7.29 8.56
C LEU A 47 16.52 6.12 9.45
N GLU A 48 15.80 5.95 10.55
CA GLU A 48 16.00 4.84 11.50
C GLU A 48 14.68 4.08 11.65
N PRO A 49 14.70 2.75 11.79
CA PRO A 49 13.49 1.99 12.08
C PRO A 49 12.77 2.56 13.31
N ALA A 50 11.45 2.76 13.19
CA ALA A 50 10.65 3.31 14.27
C ALA A 50 10.43 2.27 15.36
N THR A 51 11.14 2.38 16.49
CA THR A 51 10.92 1.54 17.68
C THR A 51 10.00 2.20 18.70
N THR A 52 10.00 3.53 18.76
CA THR A 52 9.11 4.32 19.62
C THR A 52 8.84 5.66 18.97
N LEU A 53 7.59 6.13 19.02
CA LEU A 53 7.15 7.39 18.43
C LEU A 53 6.76 8.39 19.51
N LYS A 54 7.11 9.66 19.29
CA LYS A 54 6.70 10.80 20.10
C LYS A 54 5.92 11.79 19.26
N ARG A 55 5.01 12.52 19.90
CA ARG A 55 4.32 13.67 19.27
C ARG A 55 5.34 14.61 18.63
N GLY A 56 5.09 14.99 17.38
CA GLY A 56 5.98 15.83 16.58
C GLY A 56 7.05 15.07 15.77
N ASP A 57 7.27 13.77 16.03
CA ASP A 57 8.18 12.98 15.20
C ASP A 57 7.69 12.96 13.75
N VAL A 58 8.63 13.13 12.82
CA VAL A 58 8.36 12.90 11.40
C VAL A 58 8.69 11.46 11.09
N VAL A 59 7.72 10.75 10.52
CA VAL A 59 7.88 9.37 10.09
C VAL A 59 7.77 9.25 8.58
N VAL A 60 8.47 8.28 8.02
CA VAL A 60 8.31 7.80 6.65
C VAL A 60 7.74 6.40 6.71
N LEU A 61 6.55 6.23 6.16
CA LEU A 61 5.92 4.93 5.99
C LEU A 61 6.27 4.41 4.60
N MET A 62 6.75 3.17 4.55
CA MET A 62 7.11 2.47 3.34
C MET A 62 6.19 1.26 3.17
N LEU A 63 5.66 1.12 1.96
CA LEU A 63 4.93 -0.05 1.52
C LEU A 63 5.73 -0.66 0.37
N GLU A 64 6.13 -1.91 0.49
CA GLU A 64 6.71 -2.65 -0.63
C GLU A 64 5.69 -3.66 -1.10
N TRP A 65 5.62 -3.87 -2.40
CA TRP A 65 4.75 -4.87 -2.98
C TRP A 65 5.51 -5.77 -3.93
N THR A 66 5.07 -7.03 -4.01
CA THR A 66 5.54 -8.01 -5.00
C THR A 66 4.32 -8.63 -5.68
N ALA A 67 4.43 -8.87 -6.97
CA ALA A 67 3.38 -9.41 -7.81
C ALA A 67 3.99 -10.31 -8.91
N PRO A 68 4.67 -11.41 -8.53
CA PRO A 68 5.42 -12.22 -9.48
C PRO A 68 4.48 -12.83 -10.52
N GLY A 69 4.79 -12.63 -11.81
CA GLY A 69 3.99 -13.18 -12.90
C GLY A 69 2.60 -12.54 -13.07
N ARG A 70 2.33 -11.40 -12.43
CA ARG A 70 1.12 -10.60 -12.66
C ARG A 70 1.46 -9.39 -13.56
N PRO A 71 1.05 -9.40 -14.83
CA PRO A 71 1.29 -8.26 -15.73
C PRO A 71 0.23 -7.16 -15.60
N ASP A 72 -0.93 -7.46 -15.01
CA ASP A 72 -2.08 -6.56 -15.00
C ASP A 72 -1.96 -5.49 -13.91
N ALA A 73 -2.36 -4.27 -14.28
CA ALA A 73 -2.51 -3.13 -13.39
C ALA A 73 -3.34 -3.46 -12.14
N PHE A 74 -3.04 -2.74 -11.06
CA PHE A 74 -3.77 -2.85 -9.81
C PHE A 74 -3.67 -1.56 -9.01
N VAL A 75 -4.47 -1.48 -7.95
CA VAL A 75 -4.53 -0.34 -7.05
C VAL A 75 -4.08 -0.76 -5.66
N VAL A 76 -3.17 0.02 -5.09
CA VAL A 76 -2.79 -0.11 -3.67
C VAL A 76 -3.43 1.05 -2.92
N SER A 77 -4.20 0.72 -1.89
CA SER A 77 -4.74 1.73 -0.97
C SER A 77 -4.19 1.55 0.43
N SER A 78 -3.98 2.66 1.13
CA SER A 78 -3.55 2.65 2.53
C SER A 78 -4.29 3.72 3.31
N ARG A 79 -4.78 3.34 4.49
CA ARG A 79 -5.21 4.30 5.50
C ARG A 79 -3.98 5.04 6.06
N VAL A 80 -4.16 6.32 6.37
CA VAL A 80 -3.26 7.08 7.25
C VAL A 80 -3.71 6.82 8.70
N PRO A 81 -2.85 6.24 9.57
CA PRO A 81 -3.19 6.02 10.97
C PRO A 81 -3.68 7.31 11.66
N ARG A 82 -4.65 7.20 12.58
CA ARG A 82 -5.29 8.38 13.19
C ARG A 82 -4.30 9.26 13.96
N ASP A 83 -3.29 8.64 14.57
CA ASP A 83 -2.23 9.33 15.32
C ASP A 83 -1.19 9.97 14.41
N LEU A 84 -1.34 9.87 13.08
CA LEU A 84 -0.45 10.44 12.08
C LEU A 84 -1.17 11.45 11.19
N ALA A 85 -0.53 12.58 10.94
CA ALA A 85 -0.95 13.57 9.95
C ALA A 85 -0.12 13.42 8.67
N PHE A 86 -0.77 13.09 7.55
CA PHE A 86 -0.07 13.02 6.26
C PHE A 86 0.58 14.37 5.91
N ARG A 87 1.78 14.31 5.32
CA ARG A 87 2.51 15.49 4.84
C ARG A 87 2.66 15.50 3.33
N ARG A 88 3.29 14.45 2.79
CA ARG A 88 3.60 14.29 1.36
C ARG A 88 3.89 12.84 1.01
N SER A 89 3.63 12.45 -0.23
CA SER A 89 4.13 11.21 -0.82
C SER A 89 5.59 11.34 -1.23
N GLY A 90 6.28 10.20 -1.34
CA GLY A 90 7.59 10.09 -1.98
C GLY A 90 7.48 9.35 -3.31
N GLY A 91 8.22 9.83 -4.32
CA GLY A 91 8.23 9.25 -5.65
C GLY A 91 6.88 9.38 -6.36
N MET A 92 6.05 8.34 -6.28
CA MET A 92 4.76 8.25 -6.96
C MET A 92 3.68 9.06 -6.23
N ASN A 93 2.95 9.90 -6.95
CA ASN A 93 1.90 10.75 -6.40
C ASN A 93 0.57 9.97 -6.30
N PRO A 94 0.08 9.66 -5.10
CA PRO A 94 -1.21 9.02 -4.92
C PRO A 94 -2.35 10.01 -5.13
N GLN A 95 -3.51 9.48 -5.51
CA GLN A 95 -4.77 10.13 -5.17
C GLN A 95 -4.98 10.03 -3.66
N VAL A 96 -5.60 11.04 -3.07
CA VAL A 96 -5.89 11.09 -1.64
C VAL A 96 -7.39 11.12 -1.38
N SER A 97 -7.78 10.76 -0.17
CA SER A 97 -9.16 10.81 0.30
C SER A 97 -9.24 11.51 1.65
N THR A 98 -10.22 12.40 1.82
CA THR A 98 -10.52 13.09 3.09
C THR A 98 -11.76 12.54 3.79
N ASP A 99 -12.44 11.54 3.20
CA ASP A 99 -13.76 11.05 3.64
C ASP A 99 -13.78 9.56 3.97
N GLY A 100 -12.62 9.00 4.32
CA GLY A 100 -12.50 7.61 4.71
C GLY A 100 -12.33 6.63 3.54
N GLY A 101 -11.89 7.11 2.37
CA GLY A 101 -11.67 6.30 1.17
C GLY A 101 -12.90 6.18 0.26
N LYS A 102 -13.93 7.03 0.46
CA LYS A 102 -15.16 6.99 -0.35
C LYS A 102 -14.97 7.75 -1.66
N SER A 103 -14.31 8.91 -1.61
CA SER A 103 -13.92 9.69 -2.78
C SER A 103 -12.40 9.87 -2.85
N TRP A 104 -11.91 10.12 -4.05
CA TRP A 104 -10.48 10.17 -4.38
C TRP A 104 -10.19 11.31 -5.34
N GLY A 105 -9.08 12.02 -5.12
CA GLY A 105 -8.64 13.07 -6.02
C GLY A 105 -7.26 13.59 -5.66
N GLU A 106 -6.78 14.56 -6.40
CA GLU A 106 -5.56 15.29 -6.06
C GLU A 106 -5.82 16.22 -4.87
N LEU A 107 -4.91 16.26 -3.90
CA LEU A 107 -5.14 17.02 -2.66
C LEU A 107 -5.53 18.49 -2.90
N GLY A 108 -4.91 19.15 -3.88
CA GLY A 108 -5.17 20.55 -4.21
C GLY A 108 -6.56 20.83 -4.80
N THR A 109 -7.29 19.79 -5.24
CA THR A 109 -8.62 19.89 -5.82
C THR A 109 -9.73 19.53 -4.84
N LEU A 110 -9.41 18.84 -3.74
CA LEU A 110 -10.36 18.43 -2.71
C LEU A 110 -10.79 19.59 -1.80
N ARG A 111 -12.02 19.52 -1.30
CA ARG A 111 -12.62 20.53 -0.42
C ARG A 111 -13.28 19.90 0.80
N ILE A 112 -13.29 20.64 1.91
CA ILE A 112 -14.00 20.30 3.14
C ILE A 112 -14.90 21.48 3.47
N GLY A 113 -16.20 21.33 3.21
CA GLY A 113 -17.12 22.45 3.17
C GLY A 113 -16.63 23.54 2.21
N GLN A 114 -16.35 24.73 2.74
CA GLN A 114 -15.93 25.90 1.96
C GLN A 114 -14.41 26.13 1.89
N ARG A 115 -13.59 25.28 2.52
CA ARG A 115 -12.12 25.40 2.45
C ARG A 115 -11.51 24.31 1.58
N LYS A 116 -10.32 24.60 1.01
CA LYS A 116 -9.49 23.56 0.40
C LYS A 116 -9.05 22.56 1.47
N ALA A 117 -8.95 21.29 1.09
CA ALA A 117 -8.34 20.27 1.93
C ALA A 117 -6.84 20.56 2.13
N THR A 118 -6.32 20.25 3.31
CA THR A 118 -4.89 20.31 3.64
C THR A 118 -4.34 18.89 3.80
N PRO A 119 -3.01 18.70 3.81
CA PRO A 119 -2.42 17.38 4.04
C PRO A 119 -2.93 16.69 5.31
N GLU A 120 -3.21 17.46 6.37
CA GLU A 120 -3.69 16.92 7.65
C GLU A 120 -5.10 16.31 7.58
N ASP A 121 -5.90 16.72 6.58
CA ASP A 121 -7.24 16.18 6.36
C ASP A 121 -7.22 14.82 5.65
N VAL A 122 -6.08 14.40 5.11
CA VAL A 122 -5.97 13.15 4.35
C VAL A 122 -6.13 11.96 5.29
N THR A 123 -7.09 11.10 4.94
CA THR A 123 -7.42 9.88 5.68
C THR A 123 -6.90 8.62 4.98
N HIS A 124 -6.83 8.63 3.64
CA HIS A 124 -6.36 7.50 2.85
C HIS A 124 -5.57 7.96 1.62
N LEU A 125 -4.69 7.09 1.15
CA LEU A 125 -3.87 7.22 -0.04
C LEU A 125 -4.21 6.08 -1.00
N ARG A 126 -4.20 6.36 -2.31
CA ARG A 126 -4.43 5.40 -3.38
C ARG A 126 -3.41 5.60 -4.48
N TRP A 127 -2.64 4.55 -4.72
CA TRP A 127 -1.68 4.46 -5.80
C TRP A 127 -2.22 3.56 -6.90
N HIS A 128 -2.04 3.99 -8.14
CA HIS A 128 -2.31 3.18 -9.31
C HIS A 128 -0.97 2.61 -9.79
N VAL A 129 -0.89 1.28 -9.88
CA VAL A 129 0.23 0.58 -10.49
C VAL A 129 -0.23 0.21 -11.90
N SER A 130 0.42 0.79 -12.91
CA SER A 130 0.17 0.52 -14.32
C SER A 130 0.63 -0.88 -14.73
N ASP A 131 0.21 -1.38 -15.89
CA ASP A 131 0.66 -2.67 -16.43
C ASP A 131 2.20 -2.70 -16.57
N THR A 132 2.80 -1.61 -17.03
CA THR A 132 4.26 -1.48 -17.16
C THR A 132 4.98 -1.61 -15.81
N GLU A 133 4.43 -1.01 -14.75
CA GLU A 133 5.01 -1.13 -13.41
C GLU A 133 4.77 -2.52 -12.83
N ALA A 134 3.56 -3.08 -13.00
CA ALA A 134 3.21 -4.41 -12.55
C ALA A 134 4.10 -5.49 -13.18
N ALA A 135 4.45 -5.34 -14.46
CA ALA A 135 5.36 -6.23 -15.18
C ALA A 135 6.77 -6.31 -14.58
N LEU A 136 7.20 -5.31 -13.80
CA LEU A 136 8.47 -5.38 -13.03
C LEU A 136 8.40 -6.36 -11.86
N GLY A 137 7.19 -6.80 -11.49
CA GLY A 137 6.91 -7.80 -10.45
C GLY A 137 7.11 -7.30 -9.02
N ARG A 138 7.53 -6.05 -8.82
CA ARG A 138 7.73 -5.43 -7.50
C ARG A 138 7.78 -3.90 -7.57
N GLY A 139 7.56 -3.26 -6.42
CA GLY A 139 7.75 -1.82 -6.29
C GLY A 139 7.62 -1.32 -4.86
N THR A 140 7.87 -0.02 -4.68
CA THR A 140 7.86 0.63 -3.37
C THR A 140 7.07 1.93 -3.44
N MET A 141 6.24 2.17 -2.42
CA MET A 141 5.49 3.40 -2.22
C MET A 141 5.87 3.97 -0.85
N THR A 142 6.10 5.28 -0.78
CA THR A 142 6.40 5.94 0.49
C THR A 142 5.53 7.17 0.70
N TYR A 143 5.27 7.47 1.97
CA TYR A 143 4.75 8.76 2.36
C TYR A 143 5.29 9.17 3.72
N SER A 144 5.38 10.48 3.94
CA SER A 144 5.76 11.04 5.22
C SER A 144 4.54 11.55 5.98
N ALA A 145 4.61 11.42 7.30
CA ALA A 145 3.60 11.91 8.22
C ALA A 145 4.24 12.51 9.49
N ILE A 146 3.47 13.30 10.24
CA ILE A 146 3.86 13.78 11.58
C ILE A 146 3.02 13.06 12.62
N VAL A 147 3.64 12.61 13.71
CA VAL A 147 2.94 12.04 14.86
C VAL A 147 2.21 13.14 15.62
N ARG A 148 0.92 12.94 15.89
CA ARG A 148 0.03 13.96 16.46
C ARG A 148 0.13 14.16 17.96
#